data_AF-A0A1Q8ILD9-F1
#
_entry.id   AF-A0A1Q8ILD9-F1
#
_cell.length_a   1.000
_cell.length_b   1.000
_cell.length_c   1.000
_cell.angle_alpha   90.00
_cell.angle_beta   90.00
_cell.angle_gamma   90.00
#
_symmetry.space_group_name_H-M   'P 1'
#
loop_
_entity.id
_entity.type
_entity.pdbx_description
1 polymer ?
#
loop_
_entity_poly.entity_id
_entity_poly.type
_entity_poly.pdbx_seq_one_letter_code
_entity_poly.pdbx_strand_id
1 'polypeptide(L)'
;MNYGFDLSGCRFTTDHEGNRESVELPIRVFNLLMEFRNAALRAQTAEVEKHTPRGTYRSSLASLASLPGPASIGDEPSPIKPPAPQTKRERAERLFLTPEERIMQEALRAVEFPSSPGATPTGPSAPPQEPDSLKRPRRPKQQVFFPRVFSEPVPEEVARLIEQGTYMLRAWRLYRELSPGEAAELAGLSRDTILWHEHGYNVPNIDTLKRCADIYDCTVAQLTPKPGSETTPVQSIRTRKARAMEYAPDDTRYPDAVMAYLIQGKSPVVAWRLYRHMTIDQCAKAFGCTPKAFKDMEALPVLRDRTRKSLAMVLSCNPMQLLCPKSLVVETVSSQAEPTPSAHGRQGKTDNLNARSARL
;
A
#
# COMPACT_ATOMS: atom_id res chain seq x y z
N MET A 1 32.77 25.29 -5.82
CA MET A 1 32.30 26.66 -5.55
C MET A 1 32.46 26.91 -4.06
N ASN A 2 33.40 27.79 -3.66
CA ASN A 2 33.42 28.28 -2.29
C ASN A 2 32.23 29.23 -2.16
N TYR A 3 31.22 28.86 -1.38
CA TYR A 3 30.00 29.66 -1.16
C TYR A 3 30.23 30.93 -0.33
N GLY A 4 31.47 31.43 -0.26
CA GLY A 4 31.85 32.61 0.51
C GLY A 4 31.69 32.46 2.01
N PHE A 5 31.51 31.24 2.54
CA PHE A 5 31.41 31.04 3.99
C PHE A 5 32.78 31.22 4.63
N ASP A 6 32.87 32.20 5.51
CA ASP A 6 34.02 32.36 6.39
C ASP A 6 33.95 31.30 7.49
N LEU A 7 34.78 30.25 7.34
CA LEU A 7 34.89 29.15 8.30
C LEU A 7 36.03 29.36 9.30
N SER A 8 36.67 30.53 9.31
CA SER A 8 37.85 30.81 10.15
C SER A 8 37.60 30.67 11.66
N GLY A 9 36.33 30.72 12.10
CA GLY A 9 35.94 30.51 13.50
C GLY A 9 35.51 29.09 13.87
N CYS A 10 35.50 28.13 12.93
CA CYS A 10 35.04 26.77 13.21
C CYS A 10 36.16 25.94 13.83
N ARG A 11 35.91 25.31 14.98
CA ARG A 11 36.85 24.36 15.59
C ARG A 11 36.36 22.95 15.37
N PHE A 12 37.21 22.11 14.80
CA PHE A 12 36.94 20.68 14.63
C PHE A 12 37.67 19.92 15.73
N THR A 13 36.94 19.08 16.45
CA THR A 13 37.53 18.09 17.34
C THR A 13 37.64 16.78 16.56
N THR A 14 38.79 16.13 16.68
CA THR A 14 39.07 14.84 16.07
C THR A 14 39.33 13.80 17.15
N ASP A 15 38.93 12.57 16.89
CA ASP A 15 39.27 11.43 17.73
C ASP A 15 40.77 11.09 17.61
N HIS A 16 41.19 10.06 18.35
CA HIS A 16 42.56 9.55 18.35
C HIS A 16 42.98 8.89 17.03
N GLU A 17 42.03 8.56 16.16
CA GLU A 17 42.25 8.00 14.82
C GLU A 17 42.28 9.08 13.72
N GLY A 18 42.01 10.35 14.08
CA GLY A 18 41.96 11.49 13.17
C GLY A 18 40.60 11.72 12.50
N ASN A 19 39.56 10.98 12.87
CA ASN A 19 38.20 11.21 12.39
C ASN A 19 37.58 12.41 13.11
N ARG A 20 36.81 13.24 12.38
CA ARG A 20 36.14 14.42 12.94
C ARG A 20 34.91 14.00 13.73
N GLU A 21 34.93 14.19 15.04
CA GLU A 21 33.84 13.77 15.94
C GLU A 21 32.81 14.90 16.11
N SER A 22 33.26 16.13 16.34
CA SER A 22 32.36 17.28 16.45
C SER A 22 32.96 18.57 15.88
N VAL A 23 32.08 19.53 15.63
CA VAL A 23 32.45 20.87 15.15
C VAL A 23 31.77 21.92 16.01
N GLU A 24 32.56 22.80 16.61
CA GLU A 24 32.06 24.01 17.25
C GLU A 24 31.93 25.10 16.20
N LEU A 25 30.68 25.46 15.91
CA LEU A 25 30.33 26.48 14.94
C LEU A 25 30.01 27.80 15.65
N PRO A 26 30.59 28.94 15.23
CA PRO A 26 30.08 30.23 15.64
C PRO A 26 28.60 30.37 15.29
N ILE A 27 27.81 30.96 16.20
CA ILE A 27 26.35 31.07 16.04
C ILE A 27 25.94 31.73 14.71
N ARG A 28 26.76 32.68 14.21
CA ARG A 28 26.54 33.33 12.92
C ARG A 28 26.61 32.35 11.75
N VAL A 29 27.60 31.46 11.75
CA VAL A 29 27.77 30.42 10.72
C VAL A 29 26.62 29.42 10.79
N PHE A 30 26.21 29.02 12.01
CA PHE A 30 25.08 28.12 12.21
C PHE A 30 23.76 28.68 11.64
N ASN A 31 23.41 29.92 11.99
CA ASN A 31 22.19 30.56 11.50
C ASN A 31 22.17 30.65 9.97
N LEU A 32 23.31 31.00 9.38
CA LEU A 32 23.46 31.12 7.95
C LEU A 32 23.35 29.77 7.23
N LEU A 33 23.88 28.68 7.80
CA LEU A 33 23.67 27.31 7.30
C LEU A 33 22.19 26.90 7.39
N MET A 34 21.49 27.29 8.46
CA MET A 34 20.06 27.02 8.61
C MET A 34 19.20 27.78 7.59
N GLU A 35 19.53 29.05 7.33
CA GLU A 35 18.89 29.84 6.26
C GLU A 35 19.12 29.20 4.89
N PHE A 36 20.36 28.81 4.58
CA PHE A 36 20.70 28.12 3.34
C PHE A 36 19.93 26.82 3.19
N ARG A 37 19.85 25.98 4.23
CA ARG A 37 19.06 24.74 4.25
C ARG A 37 17.59 25.01 3.97
N ASN A 38 17.02 26.02 4.63
CA ASN A 38 15.61 26.37 4.44
C ASN A 38 15.34 26.90 3.02
N ALA A 39 16.25 27.69 2.46
CA ALA A 39 16.17 28.15 1.08
C ALA A 39 16.27 26.98 0.08
N ALA A 40 17.18 26.03 0.31
CA ALA A 40 17.34 24.84 -0.53
C ALA A 40 16.08 23.96 -0.49
N LEU A 41 15.48 23.76 0.69
CA LEU A 41 14.21 23.02 0.82
C LEU A 41 13.07 23.72 0.06
N ARG A 42 12.95 25.04 0.16
CA ARG A 42 11.95 25.80 -0.61
C ARG A 42 12.17 25.67 -2.11
N ALA A 43 13.41 25.76 -2.58
CA ALA A 43 13.75 25.58 -3.99
C ALA A 43 13.42 24.17 -4.48
N GLN A 44 13.71 23.15 -3.68
CA GLN A 44 13.36 21.76 -3.98
C GLN A 44 11.83 21.58 -4.07
N THR A 45 11.06 22.13 -3.12
CA THR A 45 9.59 22.09 -3.18
C THR A 45 9.07 22.79 -4.43
N ALA A 46 9.57 23.98 -4.76
CA ALA A 46 9.20 24.69 -5.98
C ALA A 46 9.52 23.90 -7.25
N GLU A 47 10.65 23.18 -7.26
CA GLU A 47 11.03 22.33 -8.39
C GLU A 47 10.11 21.11 -8.53
N VAL A 48 9.74 20.47 -7.40
CA VAL A 48 8.75 19.39 -7.39
C VAL A 48 7.39 19.89 -7.88
N GLU A 49 6.96 21.08 -7.45
CA GLU A 49 5.70 21.68 -7.90
C GLU A 49 5.69 21.99 -9.40
N LYS A 50 6.82 22.46 -9.97
CA LYS A 50 6.94 22.67 -11.43
C LYS A 50 6.80 21.38 -12.23
N HIS A 51 7.32 20.27 -11.72
CA HIS A 51 7.36 18.99 -12.42
C HIS A 51 6.15 18.09 -12.15
N THR A 52 5.30 18.44 -11.17
CA THR A 52 4.12 17.66 -10.82
C THR A 52 2.89 18.15 -11.59
N PRO A 53 2.11 17.27 -12.24
CA PRO A 53 0.88 17.67 -12.94
C PRO A 53 -0.09 18.37 -11.99
N ARG A 54 -0.60 19.55 -12.38
CA ARG A 54 -1.60 20.31 -11.62
C ARG A 54 -2.82 19.43 -11.33
N GLY A 55 -2.99 19.01 -10.08
CA GLY A 55 -4.18 18.30 -9.61
C GLY A 55 -3.95 17.17 -8.60
N THR A 56 -2.73 16.65 -8.44
CA THR A 56 -2.49 15.44 -7.62
C THR A 56 -2.24 15.69 -6.14
N TYR A 57 -1.86 16.91 -5.72
CA TYR A 57 -1.45 17.20 -4.33
C TYR A 57 -2.22 18.31 -3.62
N ARG A 58 -3.22 18.94 -4.25
CA ARG A 58 -3.90 20.09 -3.64
C ARG A 58 -4.77 19.74 -2.43
N SER A 59 -5.13 18.47 -2.21
CA SER A 59 -6.05 18.10 -1.11
C SER A 59 -5.36 17.92 0.25
N SER A 60 -4.05 17.67 0.31
CA SER A 60 -3.38 17.27 1.57
C SER A 60 -2.76 18.42 2.35
N LEU A 61 -2.46 19.56 1.69
CA LEU A 61 -1.86 20.74 2.34
C LEU A 61 -2.84 21.91 2.51
N ALA A 62 -3.99 21.87 1.83
CA ALA A 62 -5.01 22.92 1.98
C ALA A 62 -5.64 22.96 3.38
N SER A 63 -5.54 21.88 4.17
CA SER A 63 -6.13 21.80 5.51
C SER A 63 -5.41 22.60 6.59
N LEU A 64 -4.22 23.15 6.33
CA LEU A 64 -3.46 23.97 7.29
C LEU A 64 -3.52 25.49 7.02
N ALA A 65 -4.09 25.92 5.89
CA ALA A 65 -4.10 27.32 5.47
C ALA A 65 -5.47 28.01 5.57
N SER A 66 -6.43 27.45 6.32
CA SER A 66 -7.74 28.07 6.54
C SER A 66 -7.73 28.97 7.78
N LEU A 67 -7.35 30.23 7.60
CA LEU A 67 -7.80 31.35 8.43
C LEU A 67 -9.04 31.97 7.76
N PRO A 68 -10.05 32.43 8.51
CA PRO A 68 -11.32 32.88 7.96
C PRO A 68 -11.17 34.25 7.28
N GLY A 69 -11.31 34.28 5.96
CA GLY A 69 -11.54 35.50 5.17
C GLY A 69 -13.03 35.63 4.81
N PRO A 70 -13.55 36.86 4.63
CA PRO A 70 -14.97 37.14 4.58
C PRO A 70 -15.63 36.67 3.27
N ALA A 71 -16.89 36.29 3.43
CA ALA A 71 -17.78 35.69 2.45
C ALA A 71 -17.95 36.54 1.17
N SER A 72 -17.90 35.88 0.02
CA SER A 72 -18.43 36.40 -1.23
C SER A 72 -19.56 35.47 -1.69
N ILE A 73 -20.76 36.04 -1.72
CA ILE A 73 -22.02 35.44 -2.16
C ILE A 73 -22.06 35.52 -3.69
N GLY A 74 -22.30 34.39 -4.35
CA GLY A 74 -22.51 34.31 -5.79
C GLY A 74 -23.34 33.08 -6.12
N ASP A 75 -24.65 33.28 -6.22
CA ASP A 75 -25.63 32.32 -6.73
C ASP A 75 -25.49 32.15 -8.25
N GLU A 76 -25.54 30.90 -8.74
CA GLU A 76 -25.99 30.58 -10.10
C GLU A 76 -26.53 29.13 -10.17
N PRO A 77 -27.62 28.87 -10.93
CA PRO A 77 -28.48 27.70 -10.76
C PRO A 77 -28.10 26.50 -11.67
N SER A 78 -28.29 25.28 -11.14
CA SER A 78 -28.15 24.02 -11.90
C SER A 78 -29.49 23.53 -12.47
N PRO A 79 -29.51 22.87 -13.65
CA PRO A 79 -30.74 22.41 -14.30
C PRO A 79 -31.15 20.96 -13.95
N ILE A 80 -32.46 20.84 -13.72
CA ILE A 80 -33.44 19.78 -14.08
C ILE A 80 -33.00 18.30 -14.00
N LYS A 81 -33.68 17.56 -13.11
CA LYS A 81 -33.53 16.13 -12.82
C LYS A 81 -34.71 15.33 -13.40
N PRO A 82 -34.49 14.18 -14.08
CA PRO A 82 -35.56 13.29 -14.58
C PRO A 82 -36.14 12.36 -13.47
N PRO A 83 -37.28 11.66 -13.71
CA PRO A 83 -38.23 11.26 -12.67
C PRO A 83 -37.78 10.11 -11.77
N ALA A 84 -38.34 10.10 -10.56
CA ALA A 84 -37.90 9.35 -9.40
C ALA A 84 -38.09 7.82 -9.52
N PRO A 85 -37.05 6.99 -9.25
CA PRO A 85 -37.25 5.63 -8.79
C PRO A 85 -37.79 5.64 -7.36
N GLN A 86 -38.59 4.63 -7.01
CA GLN A 86 -39.25 4.40 -5.70
C GLN A 86 -38.45 5.00 -4.54
N THR A 87 -39.12 5.87 -3.78
CA THR A 87 -38.46 6.67 -2.75
C THR A 87 -37.79 5.75 -1.73
N LYS A 88 -36.55 6.07 -1.33
CA LYS A 88 -35.78 5.29 -0.33
C LYS A 88 -36.57 5.02 0.96
N ARG A 89 -37.58 5.86 1.24
CA ARG A 89 -38.53 5.74 2.34
C ARG A 89 -39.41 4.49 2.24
N GLU A 90 -39.98 4.19 1.07
CA GLU A 90 -40.78 2.98 0.83
C GLU A 90 -39.98 1.69 1.05
N ARG A 91 -38.66 1.74 0.78
CA ARG A 91 -37.77 0.59 0.95
C ARG A 91 -37.37 0.38 2.41
N ALA A 92 -37.21 1.46 3.17
CA ALA A 92 -36.93 1.40 4.60
C ALA A 92 -38.15 0.92 5.40
N GLU A 93 -39.36 1.36 5.03
CA GLU A 93 -40.60 0.94 5.71
C GLU A 93 -40.88 -0.56 5.55
N ARG A 94 -40.42 -1.20 4.46
CA ARG A 94 -40.53 -2.67 4.26
C ARG A 94 -39.66 -3.51 5.21
N LEU A 95 -38.59 -2.94 5.77
CA LEU A 95 -37.68 -3.66 6.67
C LEU A 95 -38.28 -3.83 8.07
N PHE A 96 -39.25 -2.98 8.44
CA PHE A 96 -39.90 -3.00 9.76
C PHE A 96 -41.26 -3.69 9.77
N LEU A 97 -41.78 -4.15 8.62
CA LEU A 97 -43.02 -4.91 8.56
C LEU A 97 -42.82 -6.29 9.20
N THR A 98 -43.77 -6.65 10.07
CA THR A 98 -43.85 -8.00 10.63
C THR A 98 -44.15 -9.02 9.52
N PRO A 99 -43.81 -10.31 9.71
CA PRO A 99 -44.05 -11.34 8.69
C PRO A 99 -45.51 -11.42 8.22
N GLU A 100 -46.48 -11.16 9.12
CA GLU A 100 -47.91 -11.16 8.79
C GLU A 100 -48.31 -10.00 7.85
N GLU A 101 -47.75 -8.81 8.06
CA GLU A 101 -48.04 -7.64 7.22
C GLU A 101 -47.43 -7.77 5.81
N ARG A 102 -46.31 -8.48 5.68
CA ARG A 102 -45.71 -8.78 4.36
C ARG A 102 -46.62 -9.67 3.52
N ILE A 103 -47.21 -10.70 4.14
CA ILE A 103 -48.14 -11.62 3.46
C ILE A 103 -49.39 -10.86 3.01
N MET A 104 -49.91 -9.96 3.84
CA MET A 104 -51.10 -9.17 3.51
C MET A 104 -50.83 -8.17 2.37
N GLN A 105 -49.64 -7.57 2.33
CA GLN A 105 -49.26 -6.62 1.29
C GLN A 105 -48.94 -7.30 -0.06
N GLU A 106 -48.40 -8.53 -0.04
CA GLU A 106 -48.25 -9.36 -1.25
C GLU A 106 -49.59 -9.86 -1.78
N ALA A 107 -50.51 -10.26 -0.89
CA ALA A 107 -51.86 -10.68 -1.27
C ALA A 107 -52.64 -9.57 -1.98
N LEU A 108 -52.50 -8.31 -1.53
CA LEU A 108 -53.13 -7.16 -2.18
C LEU A 108 -52.55 -6.86 -3.56
N ARG A 109 -51.24 -7.08 -3.77
CA ARG A 109 -50.60 -6.88 -5.09
C ARG A 109 -50.93 -7.99 -6.10
N ALA A 110 -51.19 -9.20 -5.62
CA ALA A 110 -51.53 -10.33 -6.49
C ALA A 110 -52.90 -10.16 -7.19
N VAL A 111 -53.74 -9.23 -6.73
CA VAL A 111 -55.07 -8.98 -7.32
C VAL A 111 -55.02 -8.02 -8.53
N GLU A 112 -53.93 -7.29 -8.75
CA GLU A 112 -53.89 -6.18 -9.73
C GLU A 112 -53.41 -6.52 -11.16
N PHE A 113 -53.08 -7.77 -11.51
CA PHE A 113 -52.62 -8.09 -12.87
C PHE A 113 -53.34 -9.30 -13.51
N PRO A 114 -54.40 -9.08 -14.31
CA PRO A 114 -54.88 -10.10 -15.25
C PRO A 114 -53.83 -10.33 -16.35
N SER A 115 -53.34 -11.56 -16.40
CA SER A 115 -52.35 -12.04 -17.36
C SER A 115 -52.93 -12.10 -18.78
N SER A 116 -52.25 -11.47 -19.74
CA SER A 116 -52.57 -11.58 -21.16
C SER A 116 -51.85 -12.80 -21.76
N PRO A 117 -52.55 -13.74 -22.45
CA PRO A 117 -51.91 -14.88 -23.07
C PRO A 117 -51.61 -14.60 -24.55
N GLY A 118 -50.41 -14.91 -25.03
CA GLY A 118 -50.21 -15.05 -26.47
C GLY A 118 -48.76 -15.10 -26.95
N ALA A 119 -48.52 -16.15 -27.72
CA ALA A 119 -47.56 -16.27 -28.84
C ALA A 119 -46.19 -16.92 -28.56
N THR A 120 -46.17 -18.23 -28.75
CA THR A 120 -45.07 -18.97 -29.40
C THR A 120 -44.80 -18.43 -30.80
N PRO A 121 -43.53 -18.44 -31.25
CA PRO A 121 -43.27 -19.12 -32.51
C PRO A 121 -42.03 -20.03 -32.50
N THR A 122 -42.28 -21.21 -33.04
CA THR A 122 -41.39 -22.25 -33.52
C THR A 122 -40.48 -21.71 -34.65
N GLY A 123 -39.17 -22.01 -34.58
CA GLY A 123 -38.21 -21.68 -35.64
C GLY A 123 -37.05 -22.69 -35.69
N PRO A 124 -36.53 -23.03 -36.88
CA PRO A 124 -35.84 -24.29 -37.14
C PRO A 124 -34.38 -24.35 -36.68
N SER A 125 -34.00 -25.55 -36.25
CA SER A 125 -32.71 -25.99 -35.74
C SER A 125 -31.59 -25.87 -36.78
N ALA A 126 -30.54 -25.13 -36.44
CA ALA A 126 -29.27 -25.10 -37.16
C ALA A 126 -28.29 -26.13 -36.57
N PRO A 127 -27.42 -26.77 -37.37
CA PRO A 127 -26.56 -27.85 -36.92
C PRO A 127 -25.48 -27.37 -35.93
N PRO A 128 -25.02 -28.24 -35.02
CA PRO A 128 -24.18 -27.87 -33.89
C PRO A 128 -22.76 -27.56 -34.39
N GLN A 129 -22.36 -26.29 -34.32
CA GLN A 129 -20.96 -25.91 -34.40
C GLN A 129 -20.29 -26.28 -33.08
N GLU A 130 -19.25 -27.13 -33.17
CA GLU A 130 -18.39 -27.45 -32.04
C GLU A 130 -17.77 -26.16 -31.47
N PRO A 131 -18.04 -25.81 -30.20
CA PRO A 131 -17.46 -24.61 -29.62
C PRO A 131 -15.97 -24.84 -29.42
N ASP A 132 -15.23 -24.03 -30.17
CA ASP A 132 -13.80 -23.82 -30.08
C ASP A 132 -13.38 -23.75 -28.60
N SER A 133 -12.38 -24.56 -28.28
CA SER A 133 -11.92 -24.89 -26.93
C SER A 133 -11.40 -23.67 -26.15
N LEU A 134 -12.33 -22.86 -25.65
CA LEU A 134 -12.08 -21.76 -24.73
C LEU A 134 -11.41 -22.33 -23.48
N LYS A 135 -10.10 -22.04 -23.33
CA LYS A 135 -9.29 -22.33 -22.15
C LYS A 135 -10.08 -22.00 -20.90
N ARG A 136 -10.61 -23.05 -20.23
CA ARG A 136 -11.32 -22.88 -18.95
C ARG A 136 -10.44 -22.04 -18.02
N PRO A 137 -10.95 -20.91 -17.51
CA PRO A 137 -10.18 -20.10 -16.56
C PRO A 137 -9.78 -21.02 -15.41
N ARG A 138 -8.46 -21.13 -15.17
CA ARG A 138 -7.93 -21.98 -14.11
C ARG A 138 -8.60 -21.55 -12.81
N ARG A 139 -9.39 -22.44 -12.22
CA ARG A 139 -10.01 -22.19 -10.92
C ARG A 139 -8.89 -21.81 -9.94
N PRO A 140 -9.00 -20.64 -9.28
CA PRO A 140 -8.00 -20.25 -8.30
C PRO A 140 -7.93 -21.35 -7.24
N LYS A 141 -6.70 -21.79 -6.92
CA LYS A 141 -6.48 -22.80 -5.88
C LYS A 141 -7.07 -22.24 -4.60
N GLN A 142 -8.09 -22.91 -4.05
CA GLN A 142 -8.72 -22.52 -2.79
C GLN A 142 -7.63 -22.36 -1.74
N GLN A 143 -7.44 -21.12 -1.27
CA GLN A 143 -6.53 -20.84 -0.17
C GLN A 143 -7.25 -21.23 1.11
N VAL A 144 -6.70 -22.21 1.81
CA VAL A 144 -7.22 -22.61 3.11
C VAL A 144 -6.50 -21.75 4.16
N PHE A 145 -7.24 -20.81 4.74
CA PHE A 145 -6.77 -19.90 5.77
C PHE A 145 -7.37 -20.36 7.10
N PHE A 146 -6.54 -20.68 8.09
CA PHE A 146 -6.99 -21.19 9.39
C PHE A 146 -6.41 -20.34 10.53
N PRO A 147 -7.00 -19.19 10.85
CA PRO A 147 -6.69 -18.48 12.08
C PRO A 147 -7.27 -19.32 13.23
N ARG A 148 -6.41 -19.90 14.07
CA ARG A 148 -6.85 -20.79 15.17
C ARG A 148 -7.17 -20.07 16.47
N VAL A 149 -6.70 -18.82 16.65
CA VAL A 149 -6.91 -18.06 17.88
C VAL A 149 -7.21 -16.59 17.56
N PHE A 150 -8.40 -16.15 17.99
CA PHE A 150 -8.88 -14.78 17.90
C PHE A 150 -8.51 -13.97 19.14
N SER A 151 -8.59 -12.65 19.04
CA SER A 151 -8.28 -11.75 20.17
C SER A 151 -9.36 -11.82 21.26
N GLU A 152 -10.61 -12.08 20.87
CA GLU A 152 -11.76 -12.30 21.74
C GLU A 152 -12.43 -13.64 21.41
N PRO A 153 -13.15 -14.27 22.36
CA PRO A 153 -13.85 -15.52 22.12
C PRO A 153 -14.94 -15.34 21.06
N VAL A 154 -15.00 -16.26 20.10
CA VAL A 154 -16.03 -16.33 19.05
C VAL A 154 -17.10 -17.35 19.42
N PRO A 155 -18.35 -17.20 18.96
CA PRO A 155 -19.40 -18.21 19.16
C PRO A 155 -18.97 -19.60 18.68
N GLU A 156 -19.45 -20.65 19.37
CA GLU A 156 -19.01 -22.04 19.11
C GLU A 156 -19.34 -22.49 17.68
N GLU A 157 -20.47 -22.06 17.14
CA GLU A 157 -20.90 -22.36 15.77
C GLU A 157 -19.94 -21.75 14.74
N VAL A 158 -19.51 -20.52 14.98
CA VAL A 158 -18.53 -19.82 14.13
C VAL A 158 -17.17 -20.50 14.24
N ALA A 159 -16.74 -20.86 15.45
CA ALA A 159 -15.50 -21.61 15.68
C ALA A 159 -15.50 -22.94 14.90
N ARG A 160 -16.60 -23.71 14.97
CA ARG A 160 -16.76 -24.99 14.27
C ARG A 160 -16.66 -24.83 12.75
N LEU A 161 -17.24 -23.79 12.17
CA LEU A 161 -17.13 -23.49 10.74
C LEU A 161 -15.68 -23.16 10.34
N ILE A 162 -14.95 -22.44 11.20
CA ILE A 162 -13.55 -22.08 10.97
C ILE A 162 -12.65 -23.32 11.07
N GLU A 163 -12.91 -24.22 12.02
CA GLU A 163 -12.22 -25.51 12.15
C GLU A 163 -12.42 -26.40 10.91
N GLN A 164 -13.60 -26.32 10.28
CA GLN A 164 -13.89 -26.97 8.98
C GLN A 164 -13.19 -26.32 7.79
N GLY A 165 -12.46 -25.22 7.99
CA GLY A 165 -11.72 -24.51 6.94
C GLY A 165 -12.51 -23.44 6.21
N THR A 166 -13.62 -22.99 6.78
CA THR A 166 -14.32 -21.80 6.30
C THR A 166 -13.57 -20.55 6.76
N TYR A 167 -13.28 -19.64 5.82
CA TYR A 167 -12.65 -18.36 6.16
C TYR A 167 -13.51 -17.58 7.16
N MET A 168 -12.87 -16.89 8.12
CA MET A 168 -13.55 -16.26 9.26
C MET A 168 -14.74 -15.34 8.87
N LEU A 169 -14.57 -14.45 7.89
CA LEU A 169 -15.67 -13.57 7.44
C LEU A 169 -16.82 -14.34 6.81
N ARG A 170 -16.53 -15.44 6.12
CA ARG A 170 -17.55 -16.32 5.54
C ARG A 170 -18.27 -17.11 6.62
N ALA A 171 -17.56 -17.56 7.66
CA ALA A 171 -18.15 -18.25 8.79
C ALA A 171 -19.16 -17.36 9.53
N TRP A 172 -18.78 -16.11 9.82
CA TRP A 172 -19.69 -15.12 10.41
C TRP A 172 -20.90 -14.81 9.52
N ARG A 173 -20.70 -14.68 8.21
CA ARG A 173 -21.81 -14.47 7.28
C ARG A 173 -22.79 -15.65 7.28
N LEU A 174 -22.29 -16.88 7.27
CA LEU A 174 -23.11 -18.09 7.32
C LEU A 174 -23.86 -18.23 8.66
N TYR A 175 -23.21 -17.89 9.77
CA TYR A 175 -23.83 -17.87 11.10
C TYR A 175 -25.01 -16.90 11.20
N ARG A 176 -24.92 -15.75 10.52
CA ARG A 176 -26.03 -14.77 10.42
C ARG A 176 -26.99 -15.04 9.25
N GLU A 177 -26.81 -16.15 8.53
CA GLU A 177 -27.62 -16.56 7.38
C GLU A 177 -27.71 -15.51 6.25
N LEU A 178 -26.71 -14.64 6.13
CA LEU A 178 -26.70 -13.58 5.13
C LEU A 178 -26.15 -14.11 3.79
N SER A 179 -26.79 -13.71 2.68
CA SER A 179 -26.20 -13.91 1.36
C SER A 179 -25.01 -12.95 1.14
N PRO A 180 -24.06 -13.27 0.24
CA PRO A 180 -22.97 -12.34 -0.10
C PRO A 180 -23.47 -11.00 -0.67
N GLY A 181 -24.66 -10.99 -1.29
CA GLY A 181 -25.28 -9.78 -1.81
C GLY A 181 -25.80 -8.88 -0.70
N GLU A 182 -26.52 -9.44 0.27
CA GLU A 182 -27.03 -8.69 1.43
C GLU A 182 -25.90 -8.16 2.30
N ALA A 183 -24.88 -8.98 2.58
CA ALA A 183 -23.71 -8.54 3.34
C ALA A 183 -22.98 -7.38 2.65
N ALA A 184 -22.93 -7.38 1.31
CA ALA A 184 -22.32 -6.29 0.54
C ALA A 184 -23.17 -5.01 0.59
N GLU A 185 -24.49 -5.13 0.46
CA GLU A 185 -25.42 -4.00 0.56
C GLU A 185 -25.35 -3.35 1.95
N LEU A 186 -25.38 -4.15 3.02
CA LEU A 186 -25.27 -3.66 4.40
C LEU A 186 -23.89 -3.04 4.70
N ALA A 187 -22.81 -3.55 4.09
CA ALA A 187 -21.45 -3.00 4.28
C ALA A 187 -21.16 -1.76 3.43
N GLY A 188 -22.03 -1.43 2.47
CA GLY A 188 -21.73 -0.44 1.44
C GLY A 188 -20.50 -0.84 0.61
N LEU A 189 -20.35 -2.12 0.31
CA LEU A 189 -19.26 -2.69 -0.50
C LEU A 189 -19.83 -3.39 -1.74
N SER A 190 -18.98 -3.74 -2.70
CA SER A 190 -19.41 -4.58 -3.82
C SER A 190 -19.47 -6.06 -3.40
N ARG A 191 -20.37 -6.83 -4.02
CA ARG A 191 -20.46 -8.28 -3.81
C ARG A 191 -19.14 -8.98 -4.08
N ASP A 192 -18.42 -8.57 -5.13
CA ASP A 192 -17.12 -9.13 -5.47
C ASP A 192 -16.08 -8.83 -4.38
N THR A 193 -16.08 -7.63 -3.81
CA THR A 193 -15.19 -7.28 -2.70
C THR A 193 -15.41 -8.20 -1.49
N ILE A 194 -16.67 -8.46 -1.11
CA ILE A 194 -16.99 -9.41 -0.04
C ILE A 194 -16.46 -10.81 -0.36
N LEU A 195 -16.73 -11.33 -1.57
CA LEU A 195 -16.25 -12.64 -2.00
C LEU A 195 -14.71 -12.73 -2.01
N TRP A 196 -14.02 -11.67 -2.42
CA TRP A 196 -12.55 -11.63 -2.40
C TRP A 196 -11.98 -11.70 -0.98
N HIS A 197 -12.62 -11.01 -0.02
CA HIS A 197 -12.26 -11.10 1.38
C HIS A 197 -12.58 -12.48 1.96
N GLU A 198 -13.75 -13.06 1.64
CA GLU A 198 -14.13 -14.42 2.06
C GLU A 198 -13.23 -15.52 1.50
N HIS A 199 -12.60 -15.29 0.35
CA HIS A 199 -11.64 -16.22 -0.25
C HIS A 199 -10.20 -15.98 0.21
N GLY A 200 -9.95 -14.94 1.02
CA GLY A 200 -8.60 -14.59 1.48
C GLY A 200 -7.69 -14.01 0.38
N TYR A 201 -8.23 -13.60 -0.78
CA TYR A 201 -7.43 -12.97 -1.84
C TYR A 201 -6.91 -11.58 -1.43
N ASN A 202 -7.64 -10.90 -0.54
CA ASN A 202 -7.24 -9.61 0.01
C ASN A 202 -7.53 -9.55 1.50
N VAL A 203 -6.60 -9.01 2.27
CA VAL A 203 -6.79 -8.75 3.70
C VAL A 203 -7.65 -7.48 3.83
N PRO A 204 -8.83 -7.55 4.47
CA PRO A 204 -9.66 -6.37 4.69
C PRO A 204 -8.91 -5.32 5.52
N ASN A 205 -9.06 -4.05 5.17
CA ASN A 205 -8.54 -2.98 6.01
C ASN A 205 -9.36 -2.85 7.30
N ILE A 206 -8.86 -2.08 8.27
CA ILE A 206 -9.52 -1.94 9.57
C ILE A 206 -10.93 -1.32 9.46
N ASP A 207 -11.15 -0.43 8.51
CA ASP A 207 -12.45 0.23 8.32
C ASP A 207 -13.48 -0.73 7.71
N THR A 208 -13.06 -1.61 6.80
CA THR A 208 -13.87 -2.71 6.25
C THR A 208 -14.20 -3.70 7.36
N LEU A 209 -13.23 -4.05 8.21
CA LEU A 209 -13.49 -4.93 9.36
C LEU A 209 -14.51 -4.31 10.32
N LYS A 210 -14.46 -3.00 10.61
CA LYS A 210 -15.47 -2.31 11.41
C LYS A 210 -16.87 -2.44 10.80
N ARG A 211 -17.02 -2.16 9.50
CA ARG A 211 -18.33 -2.32 8.81
C ARG A 211 -18.82 -3.76 8.86
N CYS A 212 -17.95 -4.74 8.64
CA CYS A 212 -18.33 -6.15 8.77
C CYS A 212 -18.70 -6.52 10.22
N ALA A 213 -18.00 -5.97 11.20
CA ALA A 213 -18.29 -6.17 12.63
C ALA A 213 -19.68 -5.64 12.99
N ASP A 214 -20.03 -4.46 12.50
CA ASP A 214 -21.36 -3.84 12.71
C ASP A 214 -22.49 -4.71 12.13
N ILE A 215 -22.30 -5.29 10.94
CA ILE A 215 -23.34 -6.10 10.25
C ILE A 215 -23.49 -7.47 10.88
N TYR A 216 -22.37 -8.09 11.25
CA TYR A 216 -22.39 -9.40 11.90
C TYR A 216 -22.66 -9.30 13.40
N ASP A 217 -22.81 -8.08 13.92
CA ASP A 217 -23.06 -7.77 15.33
C ASP A 217 -22.06 -8.53 16.21
N CYS A 218 -20.79 -8.21 15.98
CA CYS A 218 -19.62 -8.76 16.66
C CYS A 218 -18.56 -7.66 16.83
N THR A 219 -17.52 -7.92 17.62
CA THR A 219 -16.44 -6.94 17.79
C THR A 219 -15.38 -7.09 16.70
N VAL A 220 -14.66 -6.01 16.41
CA VAL A 220 -13.49 -6.08 15.50
C VAL A 220 -12.43 -7.05 16.04
N ALA A 221 -12.32 -7.19 17.37
CA ALA A 221 -11.40 -8.13 18.02
C ALA A 221 -11.78 -9.60 17.77
N GLN A 222 -13.08 -9.92 17.68
CA GLN A 222 -13.56 -11.25 17.27
C GLN A 222 -13.31 -11.54 15.77
N LEU A 223 -13.20 -10.51 14.93
CA LEU A 223 -12.81 -10.64 13.52
C LEU A 223 -11.29 -10.57 13.29
N THR A 224 -10.51 -10.24 14.32
CA THR A 224 -9.07 -10.02 14.20
C THR A 224 -8.31 -11.17 14.87
N PRO A 225 -7.50 -11.93 14.11
CA PRO A 225 -6.67 -12.97 14.71
C PRO A 225 -5.65 -12.38 15.68
N LYS A 226 -5.37 -13.11 16.77
CA LYS A 226 -4.39 -12.69 17.78
C LYS A 226 -2.99 -12.57 17.16
N PRO A 227 -2.22 -11.50 17.41
CA PRO A 227 -0.85 -11.41 16.93
C PRO A 227 -0.03 -12.60 17.44
N GLY A 228 0.65 -13.29 16.52
CA GLY A 228 1.44 -14.49 16.82
C GLY A 228 0.66 -15.80 16.82
N SER A 229 -0.68 -15.79 16.71
CA SER A 229 -1.37 -17.00 16.25
C SER A 229 -1.00 -17.21 14.78
N GLU A 230 -0.61 -18.44 14.42
CA GLU A 230 -0.17 -18.83 13.07
C GLU A 230 -1.27 -18.50 12.03
N THR A 231 -1.31 -17.25 11.62
CA THR A 231 -2.31 -16.64 10.74
C THR A 231 -1.67 -16.20 9.45
N THR A 232 -0.37 -16.43 9.31
CA THR A 232 0.30 -16.40 8.04
C THR A 232 -0.39 -17.44 7.16
N PRO A 233 -1.11 -17.02 6.10
CA PRO A 233 -1.50 -17.96 5.07
C PRO A 233 -0.23 -18.70 4.68
N VAL A 234 -0.29 -20.04 4.62
CA VAL A 234 0.82 -20.86 4.09
C VAL A 234 1.28 -20.35 2.72
N GLN A 235 0.44 -19.55 2.03
CA GLN A 235 0.78 -18.86 0.78
C GLN A 235 1.29 -17.41 0.89
N SER A 236 1.13 -16.66 1.99
CA SER A 236 1.97 -15.45 2.22
C SER A 236 3.33 -15.80 2.83
N ILE A 237 3.50 -17.04 3.30
CA ILE A 237 4.77 -17.78 3.34
C ILE A 237 5.10 -18.41 1.96
N ARG A 238 4.53 -17.86 0.88
CA ARG A 238 5.41 -17.31 -0.16
C ARG A 238 5.97 -15.96 0.34
N THR A 239 6.50 -15.95 1.56
CA THR A 239 7.73 -15.26 1.88
C THR A 239 8.55 -15.56 0.67
N ARG A 240 8.84 -14.51 -0.12
CA ARG A 240 9.83 -14.51 -1.18
C ARG A 240 10.87 -15.51 -0.68
N LYS A 241 10.87 -16.73 -1.21
CA LYS A 241 11.48 -17.89 -0.53
C LYS A 241 12.95 -17.61 -0.51
N ALA A 242 13.44 -16.86 0.48
CA ALA A 242 14.36 -15.71 0.31
C ALA A 242 15.14 -15.94 -0.97
N ARG A 243 14.59 -15.50 -2.14
CA ARG A 243 14.90 -16.12 -3.46
C ARG A 243 16.38 -16.34 -3.45
N ALA A 244 16.80 -17.60 -3.27
CA ALA A 244 18.17 -17.92 -2.90
C ALA A 244 19.01 -17.09 -3.87
N MET A 245 19.79 -16.14 -3.35
CA MET A 245 20.41 -15.13 -4.21
C MET A 245 21.11 -15.89 -5.31
N GLU A 246 20.64 -15.74 -6.54
CA GLU A 246 21.24 -16.41 -7.68
C GLU A 246 22.54 -15.65 -7.93
N TYR A 247 23.66 -16.25 -7.55
CA TYR A 247 24.98 -15.72 -7.86
C TYR A 247 25.40 -16.18 -9.26
N ALA A 248 26.23 -15.38 -9.91
CA ALA A 248 26.90 -15.83 -11.12
C ALA A 248 27.88 -16.96 -10.79
N PRO A 249 28.00 -17.98 -11.65
CA PRO A 249 29.08 -18.97 -11.63
C PRO A 249 30.46 -18.28 -11.58
N ASP A 250 31.40 -18.87 -10.86
CA ASP A 250 32.75 -18.29 -10.65
C ASP A 250 33.58 -18.18 -11.94
N ASP A 251 33.23 -18.92 -12.98
CA ASP A 251 33.84 -18.86 -14.32
C ASP A 251 33.29 -17.74 -15.21
N THR A 252 32.27 -17.00 -14.73
CA THR A 252 31.70 -15.86 -15.46
C THR A 252 32.74 -14.75 -15.57
N ARG A 253 33.22 -14.48 -16.79
CA ARG A 253 34.19 -13.40 -17.03
C ARG A 253 33.49 -12.05 -17.05
N TYR A 254 33.99 -11.08 -16.28
CA TYR A 254 33.53 -9.70 -16.28
C TYR A 254 34.65 -8.79 -16.80
N PRO A 255 34.33 -7.67 -17.49
CA PRO A 255 35.33 -6.64 -17.75
C PRO A 255 35.86 -6.04 -16.44
N ASP A 256 37.15 -5.71 -16.38
CA ASP A 256 37.81 -5.19 -15.17
C ASP A 256 37.13 -3.94 -14.62
N ALA A 257 36.69 -3.04 -15.49
CA ALA A 257 35.95 -1.83 -15.11
C ALA A 257 34.59 -2.15 -14.46
N VAL A 258 33.90 -3.21 -14.91
CA VAL A 258 32.66 -3.67 -14.28
C VAL A 258 32.95 -4.25 -12.90
N MET A 259 34.01 -5.07 -12.77
CA MET A 259 34.44 -5.61 -11.48
C MET A 259 34.81 -4.53 -10.48
N ALA A 260 35.50 -3.47 -10.91
CA ALA A 260 35.82 -2.33 -10.04
C ALA A 260 34.56 -1.68 -9.45
N TYR A 261 33.49 -1.53 -10.23
CA TYR A 261 32.22 -1.01 -9.74
C TYR A 261 31.47 -1.99 -8.82
N LEU A 262 31.55 -3.29 -9.08
CA LEU A 262 30.97 -4.32 -8.22
C LEU A 262 31.67 -4.37 -6.86
N ILE A 263 33.00 -4.26 -6.82
CA ILE A 263 33.80 -4.18 -5.59
C ILE A 263 33.42 -2.93 -4.76
N GLN A 264 33.05 -1.82 -5.42
CA GLN A 264 32.50 -0.63 -4.76
C GLN A 264 31.07 -0.81 -4.20
N GLY A 265 30.48 -2.01 -4.29
CA GLY A 265 29.14 -2.31 -3.81
C GLY A 265 28.01 -1.82 -4.73
N LYS A 266 28.31 -1.44 -5.97
CA LYS A 266 27.26 -1.08 -6.96
C LYS A 266 26.56 -2.35 -7.44
N SER A 267 25.26 -2.24 -7.76
CA SER A 267 24.53 -3.37 -8.34
C SER A 267 25.07 -3.71 -9.74
N PRO A 268 24.97 -4.98 -10.19
CA PRO A 268 25.44 -5.38 -11.52
C PRO A 268 24.85 -4.55 -12.66
N VAL A 269 23.59 -4.15 -12.55
CA VAL A 269 22.92 -3.30 -13.55
C VAL A 269 23.60 -1.92 -13.62
N VAL A 270 23.87 -1.31 -12.47
CA VAL A 270 24.56 -0.01 -12.39
C VAL A 270 25.98 -0.13 -12.92
N ALA A 271 26.71 -1.18 -12.54
CA ALA A 271 28.08 -1.41 -12.99
C ALA A 271 28.18 -1.52 -14.52
N TRP A 272 27.28 -2.30 -15.15
CA TRP A 272 27.22 -2.43 -16.60
C TRP A 272 26.77 -1.14 -17.31
N ARG A 273 25.79 -0.42 -16.73
CA ARG A 273 25.36 0.88 -17.28
C ARG A 273 26.52 1.88 -17.28
N LEU A 274 27.25 1.98 -16.17
CA LEU A 274 28.41 2.87 -16.06
C LEU A 274 29.54 2.47 -17.02
N TYR A 275 29.81 1.18 -17.18
CA TYR A 275 30.78 0.66 -18.14
C TYR A 275 30.43 1.01 -19.59
N ARG A 276 29.14 1.02 -19.93
CA ARG A 276 28.64 1.42 -21.26
C ARG A 276 28.43 2.92 -21.44
N HIS A 277 28.71 3.72 -20.40
CA HIS A 277 28.47 5.17 -20.38
C HIS A 277 27.03 5.57 -20.73
N MET A 278 26.05 4.74 -20.38
CA MET A 278 24.64 5.04 -20.64
C MET A 278 23.99 5.81 -19.49
N THR A 279 23.13 6.76 -19.82
CA THR A 279 22.29 7.44 -18.82
C THR A 279 21.08 6.58 -18.45
N ILE A 280 20.46 6.84 -17.29
CA ILE A 280 19.24 6.14 -16.87
C ILE A 280 18.13 6.31 -17.93
N ASP A 281 18.01 7.50 -18.52
CA ASP A 281 17.00 7.80 -19.54
C ASP A 281 17.24 7.00 -20.84
N GLN A 282 18.50 6.85 -21.25
CA GLN A 282 18.86 6.04 -22.42
C GLN A 282 18.52 4.57 -22.19
N CYS A 283 18.89 4.02 -21.02
CA CYS A 283 18.55 2.63 -20.68
C CYS A 283 17.05 2.42 -20.54
N ALA A 284 16.33 3.35 -19.91
CA ALA A 284 14.88 3.28 -19.75
C ALA A 284 14.16 3.32 -21.12
N LYS A 285 14.60 4.21 -22.02
CA LYS A 285 14.08 4.30 -23.38
C LYS A 285 14.36 3.02 -24.18
N ALA A 286 15.56 2.47 -24.09
CA ALA A 286 15.93 1.23 -24.78
C ALA A 286 15.19 -0.01 -24.22
N PHE A 287 14.91 -0.03 -22.91
CA PHE A 287 14.15 -1.10 -22.26
C PHE A 287 12.63 -0.97 -22.45
N GLY A 288 12.14 0.23 -22.76
CA GLY A 288 10.70 0.53 -22.91
C GLY A 288 10.00 0.78 -21.58
N CYS A 289 10.67 1.41 -20.60
CA CYS A 289 10.07 1.79 -19.33
C CYS A 289 10.33 3.25 -18.97
N THR A 290 9.76 3.73 -17.85
CA THR A 290 10.04 5.07 -17.34
C THR A 290 11.40 5.12 -16.63
N PRO A 291 12.09 6.27 -16.60
CA PRO A 291 13.37 6.41 -15.89
C PRO A 291 13.30 6.06 -14.41
N LYS A 292 12.18 6.40 -13.75
CA LYS A 292 11.91 6.03 -12.35
C LYS A 292 11.84 4.52 -12.18
N ALA A 293 11.08 3.82 -13.03
CA ALA A 293 10.99 2.36 -12.98
C ALA A 293 12.35 1.69 -13.24
N PHE A 294 13.18 2.27 -14.14
CA PHE A 294 14.53 1.77 -14.37
C PHE A 294 15.42 1.95 -13.14
N LYS A 295 15.38 3.12 -12.50
CA LYS A 295 16.09 3.39 -11.26
C LYS A 295 15.66 2.44 -10.13
N ASP A 296 14.37 2.14 -10.03
CA ASP A 296 13.86 1.16 -9.08
C ASP A 296 14.41 -0.26 -9.38
N MET A 297 14.57 -0.63 -10.66
CA MET A 297 15.21 -1.89 -11.05
C MET A 297 16.70 -1.94 -10.69
N GLU A 298 17.44 -0.83 -10.78
CA GLU A 298 18.84 -0.74 -10.38
C GLU A 298 19.06 -0.99 -8.88
N ALA A 299 18.07 -0.64 -8.06
CA ALA A 299 18.09 -0.82 -6.62
C ALA A 299 17.72 -2.25 -6.17
N LEU A 300 17.18 -3.08 -7.07
CA LEU A 300 16.82 -4.45 -6.74
C LEU A 300 18.07 -5.34 -6.69
N PRO A 301 18.30 -6.11 -5.61
CA PRO A 301 19.45 -7.01 -5.52
C PRO A 301 19.30 -8.24 -6.44
N VAL A 302 18.05 -8.63 -6.76
CA VAL A 302 17.76 -9.79 -7.61
C VAL A 302 16.71 -9.43 -8.64
N LEU A 303 17.08 -9.55 -9.92
CA LEU A 303 16.18 -9.37 -11.05
C LEU A 303 15.45 -10.68 -11.39
N ARG A 304 14.23 -10.56 -11.95
CA ARG A 304 13.53 -11.72 -12.53
C ARG A 304 14.25 -12.18 -13.80
N ASP A 305 14.30 -13.48 -14.06
CA ASP A 305 15.02 -14.05 -15.24
C ASP A 305 14.61 -13.40 -16.58
N ARG A 306 13.30 -13.19 -16.79
CA ARG A 306 12.79 -12.48 -17.98
C ARG A 306 13.33 -11.05 -18.10
N THR A 307 13.33 -10.31 -16.99
CA THR A 307 13.84 -8.94 -16.93
C THR A 307 15.35 -8.91 -17.15
N ARG A 308 16.09 -9.84 -16.54
CA ARG A 308 17.54 -10.00 -16.68
C ARG A 308 17.95 -10.27 -18.12
N LYS A 309 17.29 -11.21 -18.81
CA LYS A 309 17.52 -11.48 -20.24
C LYS A 309 17.26 -10.26 -21.12
N SER A 310 16.20 -9.52 -20.84
CA SER A 310 15.87 -8.30 -21.59
C SER A 310 16.88 -7.16 -21.34
N LEU A 311 17.32 -6.96 -20.09
CA LEU A 311 18.36 -5.97 -19.77
C LEU A 311 19.72 -6.35 -20.35
N ALA A 312 20.05 -7.64 -20.40
CA ALA A 312 21.28 -8.13 -20.97
C ALA A 312 21.42 -7.76 -22.46
N MET A 313 20.30 -7.81 -23.20
CA MET A 313 20.25 -7.33 -24.60
C MET A 313 20.48 -5.82 -24.71
N VAL A 314 19.90 -5.02 -23.81
CA VAL A 314 20.05 -3.55 -23.81
C VAL A 314 21.48 -3.12 -23.46
N LEU A 315 22.11 -3.80 -22.50
CA LEU A 315 23.47 -3.51 -22.02
C LEU A 315 24.57 -4.23 -22.81
N SER A 316 24.16 -5.06 -23.80
CA SER A 316 25.03 -5.90 -24.61
C SER A 316 25.98 -6.75 -23.76
N CYS A 317 25.42 -7.49 -22.80
CA CYS A 317 26.15 -8.40 -21.90
C CYS A 317 25.44 -9.75 -21.81
N ASN A 318 26.09 -10.75 -21.22
CA ASN A 318 25.47 -12.03 -20.93
C ASN A 318 24.52 -11.88 -19.72
N PRO A 319 23.30 -12.47 -19.73
CA PRO A 319 22.39 -12.40 -18.58
C PRO A 319 22.99 -12.89 -17.26
N MET A 320 23.95 -13.82 -17.30
CA MET A 320 24.66 -14.28 -16.10
C MET A 320 25.56 -13.21 -15.49
N GLN A 321 26.08 -12.27 -16.31
CA GLN A 321 26.89 -11.14 -15.84
C GLN A 321 26.06 -10.04 -15.15
N LEU A 322 24.73 -10.16 -15.12
CA LEU A 322 23.86 -9.29 -14.34
C LEU A 322 23.54 -9.86 -12.95
N LEU A 323 24.19 -10.96 -12.58
CA LEU A 323 24.20 -11.49 -11.21
C LEU A 323 25.51 -11.09 -10.51
N CYS A 324 25.47 -10.99 -9.18
CA CYS A 324 26.68 -10.78 -8.39
C CYS A 324 27.57 -12.04 -8.45
N PRO A 325 28.90 -11.90 -8.65
CA PRO A 325 29.81 -13.03 -8.57
C PRO A 325 29.75 -13.68 -7.19
N LYS A 326 29.75 -15.02 -7.14
CA LYS A 326 29.70 -15.75 -5.86
C LYS A 326 30.96 -15.52 -5.01
N SER A 327 32.10 -15.37 -5.66
CA SER A 327 33.39 -15.02 -5.03
C SER A 327 33.43 -13.62 -4.43
N LEU A 328 32.57 -12.72 -4.90
CA LEU A 328 32.49 -11.35 -4.42
C LEU A 328 31.58 -11.31 -3.18
N VAL A 329 32.09 -11.80 -2.05
CA VAL A 329 31.50 -11.51 -0.74
C VAL A 329 31.78 -10.04 -0.46
N VAL A 330 30.93 -9.17 -1.02
CA VAL A 330 30.87 -7.79 -0.55
C VAL A 330 30.41 -7.93 0.88
N GLU A 331 31.33 -7.71 1.83
CA GLU A 331 30.93 -7.37 3.18
C GLU A 331 30.02 -6.18 3.00
N THR A 332 28.71 -6.44 3.01
CA THR A 332 27.72 -5.39 3.09
C THR A 332 28.08 -4.74 4.41
N VAL A 333 28.83 -3.64 4.33
CA VAL A 333 29.01 -2.69 5.41
C VAL A 333 27.61 -2.21 5.65
N SER A 334 26.90 -3.02 6.43
CA SER A 334 25.50 -2.87 6.72
C SER A 334 25.52 -1.66 7.58
N SER A 335 25.34 -0.51 6.92
CA SER A 335 25.43 0.83 7.47
C SER A 335 24.65 0.78 8.77
N GLN A 336 25.38 0.55 9.87
CA GLN A 336 24.82 0.52 11.19
C GLN A 336 24.46 1.97 11.38
N ALA A 337 23.17 2.25 11.21
CA ALA A 337 22.58 3.42 11.81
C ALA A 337 22.90 3.29 13.30
N GLU A 338 23.95 3.97 13.74
CA GLU A 338 24.30 4.05 15.14
C GLU A 338 23.04 4.43 15.91
N PRO A 339 22.67 3.68 16.95
CA PRO A 339 21.54 4.03 17.79
C PRO A 339 21.84 5.39 18.40
N THR A 340 21.07 6.38 17.98
CA THR A 340 21.13 7.72 18.53
C THR A 340 20.92 7.59 20.03
N PRO A 341 21.90 7.96 20.89
CA PRO A 341 21.74 7.81 22.33
C PRO A 341 20.53 8.63 22.77
N SER A 342 19.52 7.92 23.26
CA SER A 342 18.27 8.48 23.73
C SER A 342 18.57 9.36 24.95
N ALA A 343 18.54 10.67 24.77
CA ALA A 343 18.71 11.65 25.85
C ALA A 343 17.48 11.63 26.77
N HIS A 344 17.45 10.69 27.70
CA HIS A 344 16.69 10.80 28.95
C HIS A 344 17.51 11.60 29.95
N GLY A 345 17.03 12.79 30.31
CA GLY A 345 17.69 13.61 31.33
C GLY A 345 17.14 15.02 31.48
N ARG A 346 15.83 15.26 31.32
CA ARG A 346 15.22 16.53 31.73
C ARG A 346 14.86 16.43 33.21
N GLN A 347 15.84 16.69 34.08
CA GLN A 347 15.58 16.96 35.50
C GLN A 347 14.66 18.18 35.61
N GLY A 348 13.54 17.99 36.29
CA GLY A 348 12.61 19.06 36.65
C GLY A 348 13.27 20.02 37.63
N LYS A 349 13.22 21.31 37.33
CA LYS A 349 13.49 22.38 38.28
C LYS A 349 12.16 23.02 38.65
N THR A 350 11.64 22.62 39.81
CA THR A 350 10.53 23.25 40.51
C THR A 350 11.11 24.16 41.60
N ASP A 351 11.08 25.47 41.39
CA ASP A 351 11.23 26.49 42.44
C ASP A 351 10.20 27.58 42.06
N ASN A 352 8.96 27.55 42.54
CA ASN A 352 8.48 27.89 43.89
C ASN A 352 8.92 29.30 44.35
N LEU A 353 8.16 30.31 43.90
CA LEU A 353 8.21 31.66 44.44
C LEU A 353 6.77 32.17 44.58
N ASN A 354 6.16 31.83 45.71
CA ASN A 354 4.98 32.49 46.21
C ASN A 354 5.09 32.57 47.74
N ALA A 355 5.59 33.70 48.24
CA ALA A 355 5.47 34.05 49.66
C ALA A 355 5.35 35.57 49.80
N ARG A 356 4.11 36.01 49.96
CA ARG A 356 3.72 37.26 50.60
C ARG A 356 4.20 37.28 52.05
N SER A 357 4.78 38.38 52.51
CA SER A 357 4.39 39.00 53.79
C SER A 357 5.00 40.38 53.99
N ALA A 358 4.24 41.17 54.75
CA ALA A 358 4.32 42.62 54.90
C ALA A 358 4.96 43.04 56.24
N ARG A 359 5.02 44.37 56.44
CA ARG A 359 5.37 45.16 57.65
C ARG A 359 6.88 45.33 57.85
N LEU A 360 7.42 46.51 58.19
CA LEU A 360 6.90 47.76 58.78
C LEU A 360 7.16 48.98 57.88
#